data_AF-M6REE7-F1
#
_entry.id   AF-M6REE7-F1
#
_cell.length_a   1.000
_cell.length_b   1.000
_cell.length_c   1.000
_cell.angle_alpha   90.00
_cell.angle_beta   90.00
_cell.angle_gamma   90.00
#
_symmetry.space_group_name_H-M   'P 1'
#
loop_
_entity.id
_entity.type
_entity.pdbx_description
1 polymer ?
#
loop_
_entity_poly.entity_id
_entity_poly.type
_entity_poly.pdbx_seq_one_letter_code
_entity_poly.pdbx_strand_id
1 'polypeptide(L)' 'MLIIDAQYSSEEAEKKVGWGHTSGRVAVRCGEILEVKRLVLTHHEPDHKDEDILKFLSGIKSFF' A
#
# COMPACT_ATOMS: atom_id res chain seq x y z
N MET A 1 9.18 13.39 -0.07
CA MET A 1 7.80 12.95 0.19
C MET A 1 7.40 12.09 -0.98
N LEU A 2 6.86 10.90 -0.73
CA LEU A 2 6.39 9.99 -1.77
C LEU A 2 4.87 9.87 -1.66
N ILE A 3 4.18 10.03 -2.78
CA ILE A 3 2.75 9.70 -2.94
C ILE A 3 2.72 8.55 -3.92
N ILE A 4 2.17 7.41 -3.50
CA ILE A 4 2.20 6.17 -4.28
C ILE A 4 0.90 5.41 -4.07
N ASP A 5 0.47 4.68 -5.10
CA ASP A 5 -0.71 3.83 -5.01
C ASP A 5 -0.45 2.66 -4.05
N ALA A 6 -1.51 2.22 -3.39
CA ALA A 6 -1.50 1.07 -2.48
C ALA A 6 -2.86 0.35 -2.56
N GLN A 7 -3.29 0.06 -3.79
CA GLN A 7 -4.63 -0.40 -4.08
C GLN A 7 -4.95 -1.75 -3.45
N TYR A 8 -3.95 -2.63 -3.37
CA TYR A 8 -4.16 -4.01 -2.99
C TYR A 8 -3.52 -4.36 -1.65
N SER A 9 -4.15 -5.29 -0.94
CA SER A 9 -3.43 -6.09 0.05
C SER A 9 -2.32 -6.91 -0.61
N SER A 10 -1.37 -7.41 0.17
CA SER A 10 -0.31 -8.29 -0.35
C SER A 10 -0.89 -9.53 -1.04
N GLU A 11 -1.91 -10.14 -0.45
CA GLU A 11 -2.57 -11.35 -0.98
C GLU A 11 -3.30 -11.08 -2.30
N GLU A 12 -3.91 -9.90 -2.46
CA GLU A 12 -4.55 -9.50 -3.71
C GLU A 12 -3.52 -9.17 -4.78
N ALA A 13 -2.43 -8.49 -4.42
CA ALA A 13 -1.37 -8.15 -5.36
C ALA A 13 -0.69 -9.40 -5.94
N GLU A 14 -0.50 -10.45 -5.13
CA GLU A 14 -0.02 -11.76 -5.59
C GLU A 14 -0.94 -12.39 -6.65
N LYS A 15 -2.25 -12.17 -6.56
CA LYS A 15 -3.24 -12.67 -7.52
C LYS A 15 -3.44 -11.77 -8.75
N LYS A 16 -2.99 -10.52 -8.68
CA LYS A 16 -3.19 -9.47 -9.70
C LYS A 16 -1.86 -9.01 -10.34
N VAL A 17 -0.87 -9.89 -10.40
CA VAL A 17 0.41 -9.60 -11.07
C VAL A 17 0.16 -9.19 -12.53
N GLY A 18 0.73 -8.06 -12.94
CA GLY A 18 0.58 -7.50 -14.28
C GLY A 18 -0.59 -6.52 -14.46
N TRP A 19 -1.40 -6.29 -13.42
CA TRP A 19 -2.56 -5.37 -13.51
C TRP A 19 -2.20 -3.89 -13.32
N GLY A 20 -0.94 -3.58 -12.98
CA GLY A 20 -0.42 -2.22 -12.94
C GLY A 20 -0.57 -1.46 -11.61
N HIS A 21 -0.98 -2.13 -10.52
CA HIS A 21 -1.17 -1.52 -9.21
C HIS A 21 -0.36 -2.18 -8.09
N THR A 22 -0.07 -1.38 -7.06
CA THR A 22 0.90 -1.68 -5.99
C THR A 22 0.20 -2.12 -4.70
N SER A 23 0.89 -2.93 -3.89
CA SER A 23 0.46 -3.23 -2.52
C SER A 23 1.05 -2.26 -1.51
N GLY A 24 0.35 -2.04 -0.40
CA GLY A 24 0.85 -1.18 0.69
C GLY A 24 2.24 -1.59 1.19
N ARG A 25 2.57 -2.89 1.21
CA ARG A 25 3.89 -3.39 1.63
C ARG A 25 5.00 -2.99 0.66
N VAL A 26 4.74 -3.04 -0.65
CA VAL A 26 5.69 -2.58 -1.67
C VAL A 26 5.86 -1.05 -1.59
N ALA A 27 4.76 -0.32 -1.41
CA ALA A 27 4.79 1.14 -1.23
C ALA A 27 5.66 1.57 -0.03
N VAL A 28 5.54 0.89 1.12
CA VAL A 28 6.40 1.11 2.29
C VAL A 28 7.87 0.83 1.95
N ARG A 29 8.15 -0.30 1.29
CA ARG A 29 9.52 -0.65 0.89
C ARG A 29 10.14 0.38 -0.06
N CYS A 30 9.36 0.93 -1.00
CA CYS A 30 9.81 2.02 -1.84
C CYS A 30 10.15 3.27 -1.02
N GLY A 31 9.32 3.62 -0.03
CA GLY A 31 9.59 4.72 0.89
C GLY A 31 10.89 4.55 1.68
N GLU A 32 11.17 3.33 2.17
CA GLU A 32 12.42 2.98 2.86
C GLU A 32 13.64 3.14 1.94
N ILE A 33 13.61 2.53 0.76
CA ILE A 33 14.73 2.55 -0.21
C ILE A 33 15.05 3.98 -0.65
N LEU A 34 14.02 4.82 -0.77
CA LEU A 34 14.16 6.23 -1.18
C LEU A 34 14.40 7.18 0.01
N GLU A 35 14.49 6.67 1.24
CA GLU A 35 14.71 7.42 2.47
C GLU A 35 13.76 8.62 2.64
N VAL A 36 12.49 8.46 2.26
CA VAL A 36 11.53 9.57 2.31
C VAL A 36 11.04 9.82 3.73
N LYS A 37 11.09 11.08 4.16
CA LYS A 37 10.59 11.49 5.48
C LYS A 37 9.07 11.37 5.66
N ARG A 38 8.32 11.28 4.55
CA ARG A 38 6.85 11.20 4.53
C ARG A 38 6.40 10.33 3.35
N LEU A 39 5.59 9.34 3.66
CA LEU A 39 4.93 8.44 2.72
C LEU A 39 3.41 8.67 2.80
N VAL A 40 2.76 8.85 1.65
CA VAL A 40 1.31 8.98 1.53
C VAL A 40 0.83 7.86 0.61
N LEU A 41 -0.06 7.02 1.13
CA LEU A 41 -0.69 5.95 0.38
C LEU A 41 -2.01 6.47 -0.22
N THR A 42 -2.28 6.15 -1.48
CA THR A 42 -3.49 6.57 -2.20
C THR A 42 -4.06 5.46 -3.07
N HIS A 43 -5.17 5.74 -3.75
CA HIS A 43 -5.78 4.87 -4.75
C HIS A 43 -6.14 3.47 -4.21
N HIS A 44 -6.90 3.43 -3.11
CA HIS A 44 -7.41 2.17 -2.55
C HIS A 44 -8.39 1.50 -3.52
N GLU A 45 -8.56 0.19 -3.40
CA GLU A 45 -9.54 -0.56 -4.20
C GLU A 45 -10.96 -0.05 -3.91
N PRO A 46 -11.72 0.41 -4.92
CA PRO A 46 -13.06 0.97 -4.72
C PRO A 46 -14.05 0.05 -4.00
N ASP A 47 -13.87 -1.27 -4.10
CA ASP A 47 -14.72 -2.26 -3.44
C ASP A 47 -14.34 -2.52 -1.97
N HIS A 48 -13.21 -2.00 -1.49
CA HIS A 48 -12.82 -2.10 -0.08
C HIS A 48 -13.61 -1.13 0.79
N LYS A 49 -14.11 -1.61 1.93
CA LYS A 49 -14.73 -0.75 2.94
C LYS A 49 -13.65 -0.09 3.80
N ASP A 50 -14.04 0.96 4.52
CA ASP A 50 -13.16 1.65 5.47
C ASP A 50 -12.49 0.69 6.47
N GLU A 51 -13.22 -0.33 6.92
CA GLU A 51 -12.73 -1.38 7.83
C GLU A 51 -11.58 -2.19 7.22
N ASP A 52 -11.69 -2.53 5.94
CA ASP A 52 -10.66 -3.27 5.19
C ASP A 52 -9.40 -2.41 5.06
N ILE A 53 -9.57 -1.15 4.67
CA ILE A 53 -8.48 -0.17 4.52
C ILE A 53 -7.75 0.01 5.85
N LEU A 54 -8.47 0.19 6.96
CA LEU A 54 -7.89 0.33 8.30
C LEU A 54 -7.12 -0.90 8.75
N LYS A 55 -7.62 -2.10 8.43
CA LYS A 55 -6.93 -3.35 8.72
C LYS A 55 -5.60 -3.45 7.97
N PHE A 56 -5.59 -3.09 6.67
CA PHE A 56 -4.36 -3.08 5.87
C PHE A 56 -3.36 -2.06 6.43
N LEU A 57 -3.80 -0.82 6.66
CA LEU A 57 -2.96 0.25 7.22
C LEU A 57 -2.35 -0.11 8.57
N SER A 58 -3.10 -0.78 9.45
CA SER A 58 -2.59 -1.22 10.75
C SER A 58 -1.47 -2.25 10.60
N GLY A 59 -1.56 -3.15 9.62
CA GLY A 59 -0.53 -4.14 9.34
C GLY A 59 0.78 -3.54 8.82
N ILE A 60 0.73 -2.43 8.07
CA ILE A 60 1.92 -1.78 7.49
C ILE A 60 2.54 -0.71 8.39
N LYS A 61 1.77 -0.04 9.25
CA LYS A 61 2.30 0.93 10.23
C LYS A 61 3.29 0.33 11.22
N SER A 62 3.26 -0.98 11.46
CA SER A 62 4.25 -1.62 12.33
C SER A 62 5.66 -1.66 11.73
N PHE A 63 5.81 -1.32 10.45
CA PHE A 63 7.07 -1.41 9.72
C PHE A 63 7.75 -0.05 9.45
N PHE A 64 7.11 1.08 9.79
CA PHE A 64 7.58 2.45 9.51
C PHE A 64 7.39 3.36 10.73
#